data_AF-A0A7W1N546-F1
#
_entry.id   AF-A0A7W1N546-F1
#
_cell.length_a   1.000
_cell.length_b   1.000
_cell.length_c   1.000
_cell.angle_alpha   90.00
_cell.angle_beta   90.00
_cell.angle_gamma   90.00
#
_symmetry.space_group_name_H-M   'P 1'
#
loop_
_entity.id
_entity.type
_entity.pdbx_description
1 polymer ?
#
loop_
_entity_poly.entity_id
_entity_poly.type
_entity_poly.pdbx_seq_one_letter_code
_entity_poly.pdbx_strand_id
1 'polypeptide(L)'
;MLKEADAAMYRAKSQQDVGYAFFDAAIDNAAVQRSRRVTELREGVERREFRVDYQPIVELDTQQITTYEALIRWEHPLEGLVQPLDFIPLAEESGLIVPIGSWVLREACSFGAGLLADGADAIGIAVNVSAKQLQEQGLRRPRRRSARGVRLPGRPVDARADRKCAARSR
;
A
#
# COMPACT_ATOMS: atom_id res chain seq x y z
N MET A 1 27.00 -4.97 26.05
CA MET A 1 27.97 -5.99 25.58
C MET A 1 27.39 -7.33 26.01
N LEU A 2 27.00 -8.19 25.04
CA LEU A 2 27.77 -9.40 24.65
C LEU A 2 28.14 -10.22 25.90
N LYS A 3 27.78 -11.50 26.06
CA LYS A 3 27.66 -12.56 25.06
C LYS A 3 27.33 -13.88 25.78
N GLU A 4 26.84 -14.83 25.00
CA GLU A 4 27.20 -16.27 25.00
C GLU A 4 27.27 -16.94 26.39
N ALA A 5 26.55 -17.99 26.72
CA ALA A 5 26.13 -19.14 25.96
C ALA A 5 25.26 -19.96 26.93
N ASP A 6 24.29 -20.71 26.41
CA ASP A 6 23.91 -22.05 26.93
C ASP A 6 22.55 -22.45 26.40
N ALA A 7 22.45 -22.52 25.07
CA ALA A 7 21.47 -23.36 24.42
C ALA A 7 22.18 -24.51 23.68
N ALA A 8 23.22 -25.07 24.31
CA ALA A 8 23.77 -26.37 23.98
C ALA A 8 22.95 -27.49 24.66
N MET A 9 21.61 -27.39 24.69
CA MET A 9 20.78 -28.55 24.95
C MET A 9 20.55 -29.32 23.65
N TYR A 10 21.68 -29.66 23.03
CA TYR A 10 21.84 -30.61 21.95
C TYR A 10 21.46 -31.99 22.51
N ARG A 11 20.15 -32.24 22.62
CA ARG A 11 19.65 -33.61 22.72
C ARG A 11 19.74 -34.22 21.34
N ALA A 12 20.92 -34.79 21.10
CA ALA A 12 21.05 -36.04 20.38
C ALA A 12 19.91 -36.99 20.80
N LYS A 13 18.86 -37.03 20.00
CA LYS A 13 17.93 -38.15 19.95
C LYS A 13 17.62 -38.42 18.49
N SER A 14 18.15 -39.56 18.06
CA SER A 14 17.61 -40.45 17.03
C SER A 14 17.31 -39.83 15.66
N GLN A 15 18.28 -40.03 14.76
CA GLN A 15 18.11 -40.67 13.46
C GLN A 15 16.70 -40.71 12.84
N GLN A 16 16.67 -40.34 11.55
CA GLN A 16 15.61 -40.52 10.55
C GLN A 16 14.51 -39.46 10.49
N ASP A 17 14.87 -38.21 10.14
CA ASP A 17 14.08 -37.45 9.15
C ASP A 17 14.85 -36.23 8.62
N VAL A 18 15.71 -36.44 7.61
CA VAL A 18 16.49 -35.35 7.00
C VAL A 18 15.61 -34.52 6.03
N GLY A 19 14.35 -34.93 5.80
CA GLY A 19 13.40 -34.16 4.98
C GLY A 19 12.57 -33.17 5.79
N TYR A 20 12.10 -33.57 6.98
CA TYR A 20 11.15 -32.76 7.76
C TYR A 20 11.80 -31.56 8.46
N ALA A 21 13.02 -31.72 9.02
CA ALA A 21 13.65 -30.66 9.81
C ALA A 21 14.11 -29.44 8.98
N PHE A 22 14.51 -29.64 7.73
CA PHE A 22 14.83 -28.54 6.81
C PHE A 22 13.57 -27.82 6.31
N PHE A 23 12.48 -28.57 6.11
CA PHE A 23 11.18 -28.02 5.74
C PHE A 23 10.59 -27.17 6.87
N ASP A 24 10.67 -27.65 8.11
CA ASP A 24 10.20 -26.93 9.30
C ASP A 24 10.98 -25.61 9.52
N ALA A 25 12.32 -25.65 9.46
CA ALA A 25 13.14 -24.45 9.68
C ALA A 25 12.96 -23.38 8.58
N ALA A 26 12.75 -23.78 7.33
CA ALA A 26 12.48 -22.85 6.23
C ALA A 26 11.08 -22.24 6.32
N ILE A 27 10.08 -23.02 6.73
CA ILE A 27 8.71 -22.55 6.98
C ILE A 27 8.65 -21.60 8.16
N ASP A 28 9.33 -21.92 9.25
CA ASP A 28 9.43 -21.07 10.43
C ASP A 28 10.07 -19.72 10.09
N ASN A 29 11.13 -19.71 9.27
CA ASN A 29 11.78 -18.46 8.87
C ASN A 29 10.86 -17.61 7.99
N ALA A 30 10.18 -18.19 7.00
CA ALA A 30 9.26 -17.45 6.13
C ALA A 30 8.08 -16.84 6.91
N ALA A 31 7.51 -17.58 7.86
CA ALA A 31 6.44 -17.10 8.73
C ALA A 31 6.91 -15.94 9.63
N VAL A 32 8.11 -16.04 10.21
CA VAL A 32 8.72 -14.98 11.02
C VAL A 32 9.01 -13.73 10.20
N GLN A 33 9.61 -13.86 9.01
CA GLN A 33 9.86 -12.69 8.13
C GLN A 33 8.56 -12.01 7.71
N ARG A 34 7.52 -12.80 7.41
CA ARG A 34 6.20 -12.28 7.05
C ARG A 34 5.57 -11.52 8.22
N SER A 35 5.58 -12.09 9.42
CA SER A 35 5.06 -11.46 10.64
C SER A 35 5.79 -10.14 10.95
N ARG A 36 7.12 -10.15 10.81
CA ARG A 36 7.95 -8.96 10.93
C ARG A 36 7.55 -7.88 9.92
N ARG A 37 7.39 -8.23 8.64
CA ARG A 37 7.03 -7.26 7.61
C ARG A 37 5.62 -6.68 7.75
N VAL A 38 4.67 -7.46 8.30
CA VAL A 38 3.34 -6.92 8.67
C VAL A 38 3.48 -5.89 9.80
N THR A 39 4.32 -6.18 10.79
CA THR A 39 4.61 -5.24 11.89
C THR A 39 5.25 -3.97 11.35
N GLU A 40 6.28 -4.08 10.50
CA GLU A 40 6.94 -2.95 9.84
C GLU A 40 5.96 -2.12 9.01
N LEU A 41 5.04 -2.76 8.25
CA LEU A 41 3.99 -2.06 7.51
C LEU A 41 3.06 -1.25 8.41
N ARG A 42 2.66 -1.82 9.55
CA ARG A 42 1.81 -1.13 10.53
C ARG A 42 2.54 0.08 11.11
N GLU A 43 3.79 -0.11 11.54
CA GLU A 43 4.63 0.97 12.05
C GLU A 43 4.87 2.05 10.99
N GLY A 44 5.08 1.68 9.73
CA GLY A 44 5.29 2.63 8.65
C GLY A 44 4.11 3.57 8.42
N VAL A 45 2.88 3.11 8.66
CA VAL A 45 1.69 3.96 8.61
C VAL A 45 1.72 5.00 9.74
N GLU A 46 2.09 4.59 10.95
CA GLU A 46 2.15 5.47 12.13
C GLU A 46 3.33 6.45 12.06
N ARG A 47 4.47 6.00 11.53
CA ARG A 47 5.72 6.75 11.40
C ARG A 47 5.80 7.62 10.15
N ARG A 48 4.76 7.65 9.32
CA ARG A 48 4.72 8.39 8.04
C ARG A 48 5.85 8.00 7.08
N GLU A 49 6.13 6.71 7.00
CA GLU A 49 7.10 6.14 6.06
C GLU A 49 6.50 5.97 4.66
N PHE A 50 5.23 6.33 4.46
CA PHE A 50 4.60 6.31 3.15
C PHE A 50 4.54 7.71 2.55
N ARG A 51 4.74 7.78 1.24
CA ARG A 51 4.46 8.96 0.42
C ARG A 51 3.64 8.59 -0.82
N VAL A 52 3.08 9.59 -1.47
CA VAL A 52 2.35 9.44 -2.73
C VAL A 52 3.07 10.24 -3.82
N ASP A 53 3.55 9.53 -4.84
CA ASP A 53 4.05 10.16 -6.06
C ASP A 53 2.87 10.38 -7.02
N TYR A 54 2.86 11.50 -7.75
CA TYR A 54 1.80 11.84 -8.71
C TYR A 54 2.35 11.81 -10.14
N GLN A 55 1.95 10.82 -10.93
CA GLN A 55 2.39 10.66 -12.31
C GLN A 55 1.35 11.27 -13.28
N PRO A 56 1.73 12.24 -14.13
CA PRO A 56 0.81 12.81 -15.11
C PRO A 56 0.43 11.80 -16.20
N ILE A 57 -0.86 11.76 -16.54
CA ILE A 57 -1.42 11.07 -17.70
C ILE A 57 -1.76 12.13 -18.73
N VAL A 58 -1.12 12.06 -19.90
CA VAL A 58 -1.28 13.04 -20.98
C VAL A 58 -2.18 12.49 -22.09
N GLU A 59 -2.97 13.37 -22.70
CA GLU A 59 -3.60 13.10 -23.99
C GLU A 59 -2.53 13.20 -25.09
N LEU A 60 -2.41 12.18 -25.94
CA LEU A 60 -1.30 12.10 -26.91
C LEU A 60 -1.39 13.18 -27.99
N ASP A 61 -2.59 13.53 -28.43
CA ASP A 61 -2.80 14.48 -29.52
C ASP A 61 -2.51 15.92 -29.09
N THR A 62 -2.89 16.28 -27.85
CA THR A 62 -2.75 17.66 -27.33
C THR A 62 -1.55 17.83 -26.41
N GLN A 63 -0.93 16.73 -25.97
CA GLN A 63 0.11 16.68 -24.91
C GLN A 63 -0.33 17.31 -23.58
N GLN A 64 -1.63 17.56 -23.40
CA GLN A 64 -2.15 18.14 -22.18
C GLN A 64 -2.32 17.08 -21.10
N ILE A 65 -2.06 17.46 -19.86
CA ILE A 65 -2.29 16.60 -18.70
C ILE A 65 -3.79 16.48 -18.49
N THR A 66 -4.30 15.26 -18.52
CA THR A 66 -5.72 14.96 -18.32
C THR A 66 -6.02 14.53 -16.88
N THR A 67 -5.08 13.84 -16.25
CA THR A 67 -5.24 13.23 -14.92
C THR A 67 -3.88 12.98 -14.30
N TYR A 68 -3.78 12.98 -12.98
CA TYR A 68 -2.62 12.44 -12.25
C TYR A 68 -2.95 11.07 -11.67
N GLU A 69 -2.04 10.11 -11.78
CA GLU A 69 -2.12 8.84 -11.05
C GLU A 69 -1.36 8.94 -9.73
N ALA A 70 -2.06 8.68 -8.62
CA ALA A 70 -1.50 8.61 -7.28
C ALA A 70 -0.88 7.23 -7.04
N LEU A 71 0.43 7.20 -6.86
CA LEU A 71 1.23 5.99 -6.70
C LEU A 71 1.89 5.98 -5.32
N ILE A 72 1.45 5.05 -4.47
CA ILE A 72 2.03 4.89 -3.14
C ILE A 72 3.50 4.45 -3.24
N ARG A 73 4.31 4.91 -2.30
CA ARG A 73 5.72 4.55 -2.09
C ARG A 73 5.94 4.32 -0.60
N TRP A 74 6.72 3.30 -0.27
CA TRP A 74 7.15 3.06 1.11
C TRP A 74 8.64 3.36 1.23
N GLU A 75 8.98 4.39 1.99
CA GLU A 75 10.33 4.77 2.38
C GLU A 75 10.72 4.03 3.66
N HIS A 76 11.07 2.75 3.52
CA HIS A 76 11.46 1.92 4.65
C HIS A 76 12.80 2.39 5.24
N PRO A 77 12.90 2.56 6.57
CA PRO A 77 14.09 3.13 7.22
C PRO A 77 15.39 2.34 6.99
N LEU A 78 15.29 1.03 6.74
CA LEU A 78 16.45 0.16 6.53
C LEU A 78 16.63 -0.28 5.07
N GLU A 79 15.54 -0.41 4.31
CA GLU A 79 15.57 -0.96 2.94
C GLU A 79 15.48 0.14 1.88
N GLY A 80 15.25 1.39 2.28
CA GLY A 80 14.99 2.48 1.37
C GLY A 80 13.63 2.32 0.69
N LEU A 81 13.58 2.61 -0.60
CA LEU A 81 12.32 2.61 -1.35
C LEU A 81 11.86 1.18 -1.64
N VAL A 82 10.83 0.72 -0.94
CA VAL A 82 10.15 -0.56 -1.18
C VAL A 82 9.04 -0.35 -2.20
N GLN A 83 9.03 -1.17 -3.27
CA GLN A 83 8.07 -1.02 -4.35
C GLN A 83 6.67 -1.51 -3.95
N PRO A 84 5.60 -0.92 -4.49
CA PRO A 84 4.22 -1.35 -4.22
C PRO A 84 3.98 -2.86 -4.37
N LEU A 85 4.64 -3.47 -5.35
CA LEU A 85 4.51 -4.90 -5.63
C LEU A 85 5.01 -5.80 -4.49
N ASP A 86 5.93 -5.29 -3.67
CA ASP A 86 6.56 -6.07 -2.59
C ASP A 86 5.77 -6.00 -1.28
N PHE A 87 4.87 -5.02 -1.14
CA PHE A 87 4.14 -4.82 0.11
C PHE A 87 2.61 -4.79 -0.02
N ILE A 88 2.05 -4.45 -1.19
CA ILE A 88 0.58 -4.46 -1.39
C ILE A 88 -0.03 -5.83 -1.10
N PRO A 89 0.51 -6.97 -1.59
CA PRO A 89 -0.09 -8.27 -1.30
C PRO A 89 -0.17 -8.55 0.21
N LEU A 90 0.88 -8.16 0.94
CA LEU A 90 0.92 -8.35 2.39
C LEU A 90 -0.04 -7.40 3.11
N ALA A 91 -0.16 -6.16 2.66
CA ALA A 91 -1.13 -5.20 3.17
C ALA A 91 -2.58 -5.68 2.93
N GLU A 92 -2.85 -6.29 1.77
CA GLU A 92 -4.15 -6.89 1.47
C GLU A 92 -4.43 -8.07 2.40
N GLU A 93 -3.49 -9.02 2.51
CA GLU A 93 -3.64 -10.21 3.33
C GLU A 93 -3.82 -9.90 4.82
N SER A 94 -3.11 -8.87 5.33
CA SER A 94 -3.20 -8.42 6.73
C SER A 94 -4.34 -7.43 7.02
N GLY A 95 -5.05 -6.94 6.00
CA GLY A 95 -6.09 -5.92 6.12
C GLY A 95 -5.57 -4.49 6.28
N LEU A 96 -4.25 -4.28 6.35
CA LEU A 96 -3.62 -2.95 6.42
C LEU A 96 -3.85 -2.11 5.15
N ILE A 97 -4.24 -2.75 4.03
CA ILE A 97 -4.56 -2.04 2.78
C ILE A 97 -5.70 -1.02 2.95
N VAL A 98 -6.62 -1.26 3.89
CA VAL A 98 -7.78 -0.39 4.15
C VAL A 98 -7.38 0.93 4.79
N PRO A 99 -6.67 0.96 5.95
CA PRO A 99 -6.17 2.21 6.51
C PRO A 99 -5.15 2.90 5.60
N ILE A 100 -4.28 2.14 4.92
CA ILE A 100 -3.31 2.69 3.97
C ILE A 100 -4.03 3.44 2.85
N GLY A 101 -4.96 2.81 2.14
CA GLY A 101 -5.62 3.50 1.03
C GLY A 101 -6.60 4.58 1.48
N SER A 102 -7.14 4.52 2.71
CA SER A 102 -7.87 5.66 3.29
C SER A 102 -6.96 6.88 3.48
N TRP A 103 -5.69 6.66 3.83
CA TRP A 103 -4.69 7.72 3.89
C TRP A 103 -4.32 8.22 2.49
N VAL A 104 -4.05 7.32 1.53
CA VAL A 104 -3.74 7.70 0.13
C VAL A 104 -4.86 8.55 -0.48
N LEU A 105 -6.13 8.21 -0.23
CA LEU A 105 -7.27 9.00 -0.71
C LEU A 105 -7.29 10.42 -0.14
N ARG A 106 -6.94 10.59 1.13
CA ARG A 106 -6.84 11.93 1.75
C ARG A 106 -5.71 12.73 1.13
N GLU A 107 -4.54 12.12 0.93
CA GLU A 107 -3.39 12.78 0.27
C GLU A 107 -3.75 13.21 -1.15
N ALA A 108 -4.39 12.32 -1.93
CA ALA A 108 -4.85 12.62 -3.28
C ALA A 108 -5.85 13.78 -3.31
N CYS A 109 -6.82 13.82 -2.39
CA CYS A 109 -7.75 14.95 -2.27
C CYS A 109 -7.03 16.25 -1.92
N SER A 110 -6.06 16.22 -0.99
CA SER A 110 -5.27 17.39 -0.61
C SER A 110 -4.43 17.91 -1.77
N PHE A 111 -3.79 17.01 -2.53
CA PHE A 111 -3.03 17.37 -3.73
C PHE A 111 -3.91 18.06 -4.78
N GLY A 112 -5.08 17.50 -5.09
CA GLY A 112 -6.01 18.11 -6.04
C GLY A 112 -6.56 19.46 -5.59
N ALA A 113 -6.82 19.62 -4.29
CA ALA A 113 -7.21 20.91 -3.74
C ALA A 113 -6.08 21.96 -3.86
N GLY A 114 -4.82 21.54 -3.68
CA GLY A 114 -3.64 22.39 -3.90
C GLY A 114 -3.55 22.88 -5.35
N LEU A 115 -3.66 21.97 -6.32
CA LEU A 115 -3.65 22.33 -7.75
C LEU A 115 -4.71 23.37 -8.11
N LEU A 116 -5.94 23.19 -7.60
CA LEU A 116 -7.03 24.14 -7.81
C LEU A 116 -6.74 25.51 -7.17
N ALA A 117 -6.14 25.52 -5.98
CA ALA A 117 -5.76 26.76 -5.29
C ALA A 117 -4.65 27.51 -6.03
N ASP A 118 -3.75 26.78 -6.69
CA ASP A 118 -2.66 27.33 -7.52
C ASP A 118 -3.13 27.78 -8.92
N GLY A 119 -4.43 27.68 -9.20
CA GLY A 119 -5.04 28.16 -10.44
C GLY A 119 -4.99 27.16 -11.60
N ALA A 120 -4.67 25.89 -11.34
CA ALA A 120 -4.78 24.85 -12.35
C ALA A 120 -6.24 24.59 -12.73
N ASP A 121 -6.46 24.19 -13.98
CA ASP A 121 -7.75 23.65 -14.40
C ASP A 121 -8.09 22.41 -13.58
N ALA A 122 -9.38 22.07 -13.56
CA ALA A 122 -9.86 20.94 -12.79
C ALA A 122 -9.43 19.60 -13.41
N ILE A 123 -8.23 19.15 -13.02
CA ILE A 123 -7.59 17.92 -13.47
C ILE A 123 -8.02 16.75 -12.57
N GLY A 124 -8.25 15.58 -13.16
CA GLY A 124 -8.61 14.37 -12.40
C GLY A 124 -7.42 13.82 -11.58
N ILE A 125 -7.71 13.12 -10.49
CA ILE A 125 -6.71 12.32 -9.77
C ILE A 125 -7.23 10.89 -9.68
N ALA A 126 -6.46 9.93 -10.22
CA ALA A 126 -6.75 8.51 -10.15
C ALA A 126 -6.03 7.90 -8.95
N VAL A 127 -6.75 7.08 -8.17
CA VAL A 127 -6.19 6.35 -7.02
C VAL A 127 -6.40 4.87 -7.23
N ASN A 128 -5.35 4.07 -7.02
CA ASN A 128 -5.42 2.62 -7.10
C ASN A 128 -6.08 2.05 -5.83
N VAL A 129 -7.05 1.15 -6.00
CA VAL A 129 -7.83 0.57 -4.90
C VAL A 129 -7.82 -0.96 -5.01
N SER A 130 -7.56 -1.63 -3.88
CA SER A 130 -7.62 -3.11 -3.78
C SER A 130 -9.06 -3.62 -3.81
N ALA A 131 -9.24 -4.89 -4.20
CA ALA A 131 -10.54 -5.56 -4.17
C ALA A 131 -11.11 -5.63 -2.74
N LYS A 132 -10.27 -5.85 -1.72
CA LYS A 132 -10.67 -5.86 -0.31
C LYS A 132 -11.22 -4.51 0.15
N GLN A 133 -10.58 -3.41 -0.26
CA GLN A 133 -11.08 -2.06 0.04
C GLN A 133 -12.42 -1.74 -0.64
N LEU A 134 -12.69 -2.34 -1.80
CA LEU A 134 -13.96 -2.14 -2.50
C LEU A 134 -15.10 -2.93 -1.85
N GLN A 135 -14.79 -4.09 -1.26
CA GLN A 135 -15.74 -4.97 -0.59
C GLN A 135 -16.10 -4.49 0.82
N GLU A 136 -15.14 -3.93 1.56
CA GLU A 136 -15.45 -3.23 2.79
C GLU A 136 -16.24 -1.96 2.47
N GLN A 137 -17.46 -1.84 3.02
CA GLN A 137 -18.41 -0.74 2.81
C GLN A 137 -17.89 0.67 3.22
N GLY A 138 -16.58 0.78 3.50
CA GLY A 138 -15.83 1.96 3.90
C GLY A 138 -15.31 2.82 2.73
N LEU A 139 -15.36 2.36 1.48
CA LEU A 139 -15.17 3.24 0.31
C LEU A 139 -16.42 4.11 0.09
N ARG A 140 -16.91 4.75 1.16
CA ARG A 140 -17.82 5.87 1.05
C ARG A 140 -17.07 6.92 0.27
N ARG A 141 -17.48 7.15 -1.00
CA ARG A 141 -17.17 8.40 -1.70
C ARG A 141 -17.17 9.52 -0.68
N PRO A 142 -16.13 10.37 -0.56
CA PRO A 142 -16.16 11.48 0.37
C PRO A 142 -17.51 12.18 0.18
N ARG A 143 -18.37 12.08 1.20
CA ARG A 143 -19.72 12.63 1.13
C ARG A 143 -19.50 14.11 0.82
N ARG A 144 -20.17 14.62 -0.20
CA ARG A 144 -20.30 16.07 -0.41
C ARG A 144 -20.85 16.63 0.90
N ARG A 145 -19.98 17.05 1.82
CA ARG A 145 -20.41 17.78 3.00
C ARG A 145 -20.95 19.07 2.40
N SER A 146 -22.25 19.28 2.53
CA SER A 146 -22.92 20.55 2.24
C SER A 146 -22.34 21.61 3.18
N ALA A 147 -21.12 22.07 2.88
CA ALA A 147 -20.63 23.35 3.33
C ALA A 147 -21.22 24.37 2.36
N ARG A 148 -22.05 25.27 2.89
CA ARG A 148 -22.50 26.44 2.15
C ARG A 148 -21.26 27.16 1.62
N GLY A 149 -21.13 27.22 0.30
CA GLY A 149 -20.17 28.07 -0.39
C GLY A 149 -18.80 27.49 -0.70
N VAL A 150 -18.68 26.31 -1.34
CA VAL A 150 -17.71 26.06 -2.45
C VAL A 150 -18.23 24.85 -3.23
N ARG A 151 -18.64 25.08 -4.48
CA ARG A 151 -18.89 24.01 -5.45
C ARG A 151 -17.50 23.60 -5.95
N LEU A 152 -16.99 22.41 -5.59
CA LEU A 152 -15.75 21.89 -6.21
C LEU A 152 -16.05 21.65 -7.70
N PRO A 153 -15.51 22.46 -8.63
CA PRO A 153 -15.56 22.12 -10.04
C PRO A 153 -14.40 21.17 -10.29
N GLY A 154 -14.70 19.89 -10.50
CA GLY A 154 -13.67 18.93 -10.88
C GLY A 154 -14.21 17.54 -11.13
N ARG A 155 -13.59 16.84 -12.08
CA ARG A 155 -13.87 15.43 -12.35
C ARG A 155 -13.57 14.62 -11.08
N PRO A 156 -14.44 13.66 -10.72
CA PRO A 156 -14.28 12.89 -9.49
C PRO A 156 -12.96 12.11 -9.49
N VAL A 157 -12.47 11.80 -8.29
CA VAL A 157 -11.39 10.82 -8.10
C VAL A 157 -11.88 9.49 -8.67
N ASP A 158 -11.21 9.01 -9.72
CA ASP A 158 -11.52 7.72 -10.34
C ASP A 158 -10.71 6.62 -9.63
N ALA A 159 -11.44 5.72 -8.97
CA ALA A 159 -10.84 4.51 -8.42
C ALA A 159 -10.52 3.57 -9.58
N ARG A 160 -9.23 3.28 -9.80
CA ARG A 160 -8.81 2.24 -10.75
C ARG A 160 -8.59 0.94 -9.96
N ALA A 161 -9.26 -0.13 -10.38
CA ALA A 161 -8.96 -1.46 -9.89
C ALA A 161 -7.61 -1.90 -10.46
N ASP A 162 -6.71 -2.39 -9.60
CA ASP A 162 -5.43 -2.94 -10.06
C ASP A 162 -5.71 -4.14 -10.99
N ARG A 163 -5.26 -4.03 -12.25
CA ARG A 163 -5.46 -5.06 -13.28
C ARG A 163 -4.78 -6.39 -12.93
N LYS A 164 -3.88 -6.43 -11.94
CA LYS A 164 -3.25 -7.68 -11.47
C LYS A 164 -4.24 -8.69 -10.87
N CYS A 165 -5.39 -8.25 -10.36
CA CYS A 165 -6.39 -9.18 -9.82
C CYS A 165 -7.19 -9.93 -10.91
N ALA A 166 -7.21 -9.46 -12.15
CA ALA A 166 -8.02 -10.06 -13.22
C ALA A 166 -7.39 -11.29 -13.89
N ALA A 167 -6.12 -11.62 -13.59
CA ALA A 167 -5.35 -12.64 -14.32
C ALA A 167 -5.15 -13.98 -13.58
N ARG A 168 -5.79 -14.21 -12.42
CA ARG A 168 -5.69 -15.48 -11.67
C ARG A 168 -7.06 -16.09 -11.34
N SER A 169 -7.92 -16.18 -12.34
CA SER A 169 -9.17 -16.94 -12.26
C SER A 169 -9.41 -17.68 -13.58
N ARG A 170 -8.57 -18.66 -13.88
CA ARG A 170 -8.89 -19.82 -14.72
C ARG A 170 -8.13 -21.02 -14.20
#